data_AF-A0A1X7HDZ0-F1
#
_entry.id   AF-A0A1X7HDZ0-F1
#
_cell.length_a   1.000
_cell.length_b   1.000
_cell.length_c   1.000
_cell.angle_alpha   90.00
_cell.angle_beta   90.00
_cell.angle_gamma   90.00
#
_symmetry.space_group_name_H-M   'P 1'
#
loop_
_entity.id
_entity.type
_entity.pdbx_description
1 polymer ?
#
loop_
_entity_poly.entity_id
_entity_poly.type
_entity_poly.pdbx_seq_one_letter_code
_entity_poly.pdbx_strand_id
1 'polypeptide(L)' 'MKQEDIVIYACVIIGAGIGLMLGSAFPGVLVGLGIGYLIKFSFKKED' A
#
# COMPACT_ATOMS: atom_id res chain seq x y z
N MET A 1 -16.55 6.44 -0.81
CA MET A 1 -15.22 5.80 -0.77
C MET A 1 -14.36 6.58 -1.73
N LYS A 2 -13.35 7.32 -1.25
CA LYS A 2 -12.54 8.18 -2.11
C LYS A 2 -11.55 7.30 -2.88
N GLN A 3 -11.26 7.64 -4.14
CA GLN A 3 -10.37 6.83 -5.00
C GLN A 3 -8.98 6.62 -4.37
N GLU A 4 -8.56 7.58 -3.55
CA GLU A 4 -7.32 7.56 -2.77
C GLU A 4 -7.23 6.43 -1.72
N ASP A 5 -8.35 5.99 -1.14
CA ASP A 5 -8.36 4.83 -0.23
C ASP A 5 -8.20 3.51 -1.01
N ILE A 6 -8.67 3.48 -2.26
CA ILE A 6 -8.59 2.31 -3.15
C ILE A 6 -7.14 1.98 -3.51
N VAL A 7 -6.29 3.00 -3.71
CA VAL A 7 -4.86 2.85 -4.02
C VAL A 7 -4.12 2.24 -2.83
N ILE A 8 -4.40 2.71 -1.61
CA ILE A 8 -3.79 2.14 -0.40
C ILE A 8 -4.23 0.69 -0.23
N TYR A 9 -5.53 0.40 -0.42
CA TYR A 9 -6.06 -0.95 -0.29
C TYR A 9 -5.41 -1.94 -1.27
N ALA A 10 -5.24 -1.53 -2.54
CA ALA A 10 -4.56 -2.34 -3.54
C ALA A 10 -3.08 -2.59 -3.20
N CYS A 11 -2.34 -1.54 -2.78
CA CYS A 11 -0.93 -1.68 -2.37
C CYS A 11 -0.77 -2.57 -1.14
N VAL A 12 -1.67 -2.48 -0.17
CA VAL A 12 -1.66 -3.33 1.03
C VAL A 12 -1.93 -4.80 0.69
N ILE A 13 -2.88 -5.09 -0.21
CA ILE A 13 -3.15 -6.47 -0.67
C ILE A 13 -1.93 -7.07 -1.37
N ILE A 14 -1.31 -6.32 -2.27
CA ILE A 14 -0.11 -6.77 -2.99
C ILE A 14 1.07 -6.96 -2.03
N GLY A 15 1.28 -5.99 -1.11
CA GLY A 15 2.32 -6.08 -0.09
C GLY A 15 2.12 -7.26 0.86
N ALA A 16 0.88 -7.54 1.26
CA ALA A 16 0.54 -8.72 2.05
C ALA A 16 0.80 -10.03 1.30
N GLY A 17 0.44 -10.09 0.01
CA GLY A 17 0.67 -11.26 -0.84
C GLY A 17 2.16 -11.57 -1.01
N ILE A 18 2.98 -10.54 -1.29
CA ILE A 18 4.43 -10.68 -1.38
C ILE A 18 5.02 -11.04 -0.01
N GLY A 19 4.57 -10.38 1.05
CA GLY A 19 5.01 -10.67 2.42
C GLY A 19 4.72 -12.10 2.86
N LEU A 20 3.51 -12.60 2.56
CA LEU A 20 3.14 -14.00 2.81
C LEU A 20 4.04 -14.96 2.05
N MET A 21 4.37 -14.66 0.79
CA MET A 21 5.26 -15.49 -0.03
C MET A 21 6.69 -15.54 0.51
N LEU A 22 7.18 -14.46 1.14
CA LEU A 22 8.47 -14.43 1.84
C LEU A 22 8.42 -14.99 3.27
N GLY A 23 7.28 -15.52 3.73
CA GLY A 23 7.12 -15.99 5.11
C GLY A 23 7.07 -14.88 6.16
N SER A 24 6.97 -13.63 5.70
CA SER A 24 6.99 -12.40 6.51
C SER A 24 5.84 -11.49 6.08
N ALA A 25 4.62 -11.91 6.40
CA ALA A 25 3.40 -11.18 6.06
C ALA A 25 3.35 -9.78 6.69
N PHE A 26 3.81 -9.65 7.95
CA PHE A 26 3.74 -8.41 8.70
C PHE A 26 4.61 -7.29 8.10
N PRO A 27 5.89 -7.54 7.74
CA PRO A 27 6.69 -6.58 6.99
C PRO A 27 6.10 -6.22 5.62
N GLY A 28 5.55 -7.20 4.89
CA GLY A 28 5.00 -6.96 3.56
C GLY A 28 3.78 -6.03 3.58
N VAL A 29 2.88 -6.21 4.55
CA VAL A 29 1.73 -5.31 4.78
C VAL A 29 2.21 -3.89 5.13
N LEU A 30 3.23 -3.75 5.98
CA LEU A 30 3.80 -2.46 6.37
C LEU A 30 4.43 -1.74 5.17
N VAL A 31 5.16 -2.45 4.32
CA VAL A 31 5.73 -1.91 3.08
C VAL A 31 4.62 -1.48 2.12
N GLY A 32 3.60 -2.31 1.93
CA GLY A 32 2.44 -1.97 1.08
C GLY A 32 1.68 -0.74 1.58
N LEU A 33 1.51 -0.61 2.89
CA LEU A 33 0.85 0.55 3.51
C LEU A 33 1.70 1.82 3.38
N GLY A 34 3.02 1.71 3.57
CA GLY A 34 3.96 2.82 3.38
C GLY A 34 4.00 3.32 1.93
N ILE A 35 4.07 2.41 0.96
CA ILE A 35 4.04 2.74 -0.47
C ILE A 35 2.68 3.35 -0.86
N GLY A 36 1.57 2.78 -0.38
CA GLY A 36 0.23 3.32 -0.64
C GLY A 36 0.06 4.75 -0.15
N TYR A 37 0.58 5.08 1.04
CA TYR A 37 0.58 6.43 1.57
C TYR A 37 1.52 7.38 0.81
N LEU A 38 2.68 6.89 0.38
CA LEU A 38 3.64 7.67 -0.40
C LEU A 38 3.06 8.06 -1.77
N ILE A 39 2.39 7.12 -2.45
CA ILE A 39 1.68 7.38 -3.71
C ILE A 39 0.54 8.37 -3.49
N LYS A 40 -0.26 8.19 -2.43
CA LYS A 40 -1.34 9.13 -2.05
C LYS A 40 -0.80 10.52 -1.77
N PHE A 41 0.33 10.63 -1.08
CA PHE A 41 0.96 11.92 -0.77
C PHE A 41 1.48 12.60 -2.04
N SER A 42 2.06 11.84 -2.96
CA SER A 42 2.55 12.35 -4.25
C SER A 42 1.40 12.82 -5.14
N PHE A 43 0.31 12.05 -5.23
CA PHE A 43 -0.89 12.45 -5.99
C PHE A 43 -1.58 13.69 -5.38
N LYS A 44 -1.72 13.75 -4.06
CA LYS A 44 -2.32 14.90 -3.37
C LYS A 44 -1.48 16.18 -3.47
N LYS A 45 -0.18 16.05 -3.74
CA LYS A 45 0.73 17.19 -3.92
C LYS A 45 0.65 17.78 -5.33
N GLU A 46 0.04 17.07 -6.26
CA GLU A 46 -0.10 17.46 -7.68
C GLU A 46 -1.43 18.18 -7.98
N ASP A 47 -2.29 18.35 -6.97
CA ASP A 47 -3.51 19.19 -6.98
C ASP A 47 -3.32 20.53 -6.24
#